data_AF-A0A353KR18-F1
#
_entry.id   AF-A0A353KR18-F1
#
_cell.length_a   1.000
_cell.length_b   1.000
_cell.length_c   1.000
_cell.angle_alpha   90.00
_cell.angle_beta   90.00
_cell.angle_gamma   90.00
#
_symmetry.space_group_name_H-M   'P 1'
#
loop_
_entity.id
_entity.type
_entity.pdbx_description
1 polymer ?
#
loop_
_entity_poly.entity_id
_entity_poly.type
_entity_poly.pdbx_seq_one_letter_code
_entity_poly.pdbx_strand_id
1 'polypeptide(L)'
;RAEEEGVKLGINYKVGNVLSSDVFYDETDSWKGWAKMGVLGVEMEAAALYMNAARSGKRALAVCSVSDSFICKEENLPAEDRQETLTNMIKIALEIA
;
A
#
# COMPACT_ATOMS: atom_id res chain seq x y z
N ARG A 1 2.57 -13.48 9.08
CA ARG A 1 3.68 -12.67 9.66
C ARG A 1 3.30 -11.19 9.75
N ALA A 2 3.22 -10.42 8.66
CA ALA A 2 2.82 -9.00 8.76
C ALA A 2 1.41 -8.79 9.36
N GLU A 3 0.44 -9.62 8.96
CA GLU A 3 -0.92 -9.61 9.54
C GLU A 3 -0.94 -9.91 11.04
N GLU A 4 -0.12 -10.87 11.47
CA GLU A 4 0.00 -11.23 12.89
C GLU A 4 0.57 -10.07 13.71
N GLU A 5 1.59 -9.38 13.20
CA GLU A 5 2.15 -8.19 13.85
C GLU A 5 1.16 -7.02 13.84
N GLY A 6 0.42 -6.82 12.76
CA GLY A 6 -0.67 -5.84 12.70
C GLY A 6 -1.73 -6.08 13.77
N VAL A 7 -2.12 -7.34 14.00
CA VAL A 7 -3.09 -7.73 15.06
C VAL A 7 -2.50 -7.48 16.44
N LYS A 8 -1.26 -7.88 16.70
CA LYS A 8 -0.59 -7.67 18.00
C LYS A 8 -0.45 -6.19 18.36
N LEU A 9 -0.14 -5.35 17.38
CA LEU A 9 0.03 -3.91 17.55
C LEU A 9 -1.30 -3.14 17.55
N GLY A 10 -2.43 -3.82 17.29
CA GLY A 10 -3.75 -3.18 17.22
C GLY A 10 -3.89 -2.18 16.07
N ILE A 11 -3.12 -2.37 14.98
CA ILE A 11 -3.11 -1.46 13.82
C ILE A 11 -4.24 -1.88 12.87
N ASN A 12 -5.01 -0.90 12.36
CA ASN A 12 -6.00 -1.14 11.31
C ASN A 12 -5.29 -1.36 9.97
N TYR A 13 -5.54 -2.48 9.29
CA TYR A 13 -4.93 -2.80 8.01
C TYR A 13 -5.89 -3.56 7.08
N LYS A 14 -5.52 -3.63 5.81
CA LYS A 14 -6.13 -4.53 4.82
C LYS A 14 -5.05 -5.27 4.06
N VAL A 15 -5.36 -6.50 3.64
CA VAL A 15 -4.52 -7.31 2.75
C VAL A 15 -5.27 -7.56 1.46
N GLY A 16 -4.61 -7.32 0.33
CA GLY A 16 -5.20 -7.52 -0.98
C GLY A 16 -4.31 -6.98 -2.09
N ASN A 17 -4.87 -6.92 -3.30
CA ASN A 17 -4.16 -6.44 -4.46
C ASN A 17 -4.01 -4.92 -4.45
N VAL A 18 -2.87 -4.45 -4.94
CA VAL A 18 -2.60 -3.05 -5.28
C VAL A 18 -2.28 -2.98 -6.77
N LEU A 19 -2.55 -1.83 -7.38
CA LEU A 19 -2.13 -1.52 -8.75
C LEU A 19 -0.78 -0.80 -8.69
N SER A 20 0.25 -1.37 -9.32
CA SER A 20 1.48 -0.64 -9.63
C SER A 20 1.30 0.08 -10.96
N SER A 21 1.11 1.40 -10.94
CA SER A 21 0.89 2.23 -12.13
C SER A 21 2.16 2.97 -12.54
N ASP A 22 2.47 3.00 -13.84
CA ASP A 22 3.51 3.89 -14.39
C ASP A 22 2.99 5.33 -14.59
N VAL A 23 1.67 5.53 -14.58
CA VAL A 23 1.03 6.81 -14.87
C VAL A 23 0.44 7.38 -13.58
N PHE A 24 1.10 8.40 -13.03
CA PHE A 24 0.59 9.15 -11.87
C PHE A 24 -0.52 10.12 -12.27
N TYR A 25 -0.30 10.89 -13.35
CA TYR A 25 -1.28 11.84 -13.89
C TYR A 25 -2.12 11.16 -14.97
N ASP A 26 -3.15 10.44 -14.53
CA ASP A 26 -4.15 9.82 -15.41
C ASP A 26 -5.26 10.85 -15.74
N GLU A 27 -5.44 11.16 -17.02
CA GLU A 27 -6.55 12.01 -17.49
C GLU A 27 -7.88 11.24 -17.55
N THR A 28 -7.85 9.93 -17.29
CA THR A 28 -9.01 9.05 -17.27
C THR A 28 -9.35 8.59 -15.85
N ASP A 29 -10.47 7.90 -15.69
CA ASP A 29 -10.86 7.24 -14.45
C ASP A 29 -10.46 5.75 -14.44
N SER A 30 -9.26 5.41 -14.94
CA SER A 30 -8.86 4.01 -15.13
C SER A 30 -8.89 3.20 -13.82
N TRP A 31 -8.62 3.85 -12.69
CA TRP A 31 -8.68 3.28 -11.35
C TRP A 31 -10.05 2.64 -11.02
N LYS A 32 -11.16 3.12 -11.60
CA LYS A 32 -12.51 2.57 -11.35
C LYS A 32 -12.65 1.13 -11.84
N GLY A 33 -11.95 0.76 -12.91
CA GLY A 33 -11.95 -0.63 -13.41
C GLY A 33 -11.28 -1.57 -12.40
N TRP A 34 -10.15 -1.15 -11.84
CA TRP A 34 -9.41 -1.89 -10.82
C TRP A 34 -10.18 -1.98 -9.50
N ALA A 35 -10.83 -0.89 -9.10
CA ALA A 35 -11.67 -0.88 -7.90
C ALA A 35 -12.82 -1.90 -7.99
N LYS A 36 -13.46 -2.07 -9.17
CA LYS A 36 -14.48 -3.11 -9.40
C LYS A 36 -13.94 -4.54 -9.24
N MET A 37 -12.65 -4.74 -9.44
CA MET A 37 -11.97 -6.03 -9.23
C MET A 37 -11.51 -6.25 -7.78
N GLY A 38 -11.76 -5.30 -6.88
CA GLY A 38 -11.36 -5.37 -5.48
C GLY A 38 -9.90 -4.95 -5.22
N VAL A 39 -9.25 -4.26 -6.17
CA VAL A 39 -7.94 -3.63 -5.92
C VAL A 39 -8.10 -2.54 -4.86
N LEU A 40 -7.23 -2.54 -3.86
CA LEU A 40 -7.35 -1.73 -2.65
C LEU A 40 -6.77 -0.32 -2.80
N GLY A 41 -5.80 -0.15 -3.68
CA GLY A 41 -5.08 1.11 -3.84
C GLY A 41 -4.14 1.09 -5.03
N VAL A 42 -3.53 2.25 -5.29
CA VAL A 42 -2.57 2.48 -6.37
C VAL A 42 -1.26 2.93 -5.76
N GLU A 43 -0.17 2.31 -6.18
CA GLU A 43 1.23 2.67 -5.91
C GLU A 43 2.04 2.45 -7.19
N MET A 44 3.37 2.47 -7.19
CA MET A 44 4.15 2.48 -8.44
C MET A 44 5.30 1.46 -8.50
N GLU A 45 5.51 0.61 -7.48
CA GLU A 45 6.75 -0.18 -7.35
C GLU A 45 6.55 -1.67 -7.00
N ALA A 46 5.47 -2.05 -6.33
CA ALA A 46 5.30 -3.38 -5.73
C ALA A 46 5.40 -4.52 -6.76
N ALA A 47 4.83 -4.35 -7.94
CA ALA A 47 4.90 -5.34 -9.01
C ALA A 47 6.35 -5.65 -9.42
N ALA A 48 7.17 -4.60 -9.61
CA ALA A 48 8.59 -4.76 -9.97
C ALA A 48 9.39 -5.41 -8.83
N LEU A 49 9.14 -5.00 -7.59
CA LEU A 49 9.75 -5.61 -6.40
C LEU A 49 9.47 -7.13 -6.33
N TYR A 50 8.21 -7.53 -6.51
CA TYR A 50 7.80 -8.93 -6.46
C TYR A 50 8.37 -9.75 -7.62
N MET A 51 8.37 -9.20 -8.84
CA MET A 51 8.99 -9.87 -10.00
C MET A 51 10.49 -10.11 -9.80
N ASN A 52 11.22 -9.12 -9.29
CA ASN A 52 12.65 -9.22 -9.04
C ASN A 52 12.97 -10.22 -7.91
N ALA A 53 12.18 -10.21 -6.84
CA ALA A 53 12.32 -11.16 -5.74
C ALA A 53 12.08 -12.60 -6.22
N ALA A 54 11.00 -12.83 -6.97
CA ALA A 54 10.70 -14.13 -7.58
C ALA A 54 11.82 -14.60 -8.50
N ARG A 55 12.32 -13.72 -9.38
CA ARG A 55 13.44 -14.02 -10.29
C ARG A 55 14.72 -14.40 -9.56
N SER A 56 14.95 -13.80 -8.40
CA SER A 56 16.18 -13.94 -7.60
C SER A 56 16.07 -15.01 -6.51
N GLY A 57 14.92 -15.69 -6.37
CA GLY A 57 14.68 -16.66 -5.30
C GLY A 57 14.69 -16.02 -3.90
N LYS A 58 14.27 -14.76 -3.78
CA LYS A 58 14.21 -13.99 -2.53
C LYS A 58 12.76 -13.77 -2.10
N ARG A 59 12.59 -13.33 -0.85
CA ARG A 59 11.30 -12.92 -0.31
C ARG A 59 11.16 -11.40 -0.41
N ALA A 60 9.96 -10.93 -0.70
CA ALA A 60 9.63 -9.51 -0.67
C ALA A 60 8.20 -9.31 -0.16
N LEU A 61 7.94 -8.12 0.38
CA LEU A 61 6.63 -7.66 0.81
C LEU A 61 6.56 -6.14 0.61
N ALA A 62 5.46 -5.66 0.04
CA ALA A 62 5.10 -4.26 0.04
C ALA A 62 4.08 -4.00 1.15
N VAL A 63 4.34 -2.99 1.96
CA VAL A 63 3.42 -2.48 2.99
C VAL A 63 3.24 -1.00 2.70
N CYS A 64 2.00 -0.53 2.63
CA CYS A 64 1.66 0.84 2.24
C CYS A 64 0.74 1.48 3.28
N SER A 65 1.04 2.71 3.68
CA SER A 65 0.08 3.58 4.38
C SER A 65 -0.75 4.34 3.34
N VAL A 66 -2.07 4.42 3.55
CA VAL A 66 -2.96 5.17 2.66
C VAL A 66 -2.80 6.66 2.97
N SER A 67 -2.25 7.43 2.03
CA SER A 67 -2.05 8.88 2.19
C SER A 67 -3.20 9.70 1.61
N ASP A 68 -3.80 9.21 0.52
CA ASP A 68 -4.78 9.94 -0.28
C ASP A 68 -5.88 8.97 -0.77
N SER A 69 -7.09 9.49 -0.95
CA SER A 69 -8.27 8.77 -1.41
C SER A 69 -8.79 9.33 -2.73
N PHE A 70 -9.02 8.47 -3.71
CA PHE A 70 -9.67 8.84 -4.97
C PHE A 70 -11.15 9.20 -4.79
N ILE A 71 -11.76 8.76 -3.68
CA ILE A 71 -13.20 8.86 -3.41
C ILE A 71 -13.49 9.98 -2.40
N CYS A 72 -12.80 9.96 -1.25
CA CYS A 72 -12.99 10.90 -0.15
C CYS A 72 -11.80 11.87 -0.11
N LYS A 73 -11.76 12.84 -1.02
CA LYS A 73 -10.60 13.75 -1.18
C LYS A 73 -10.37 14.63 0.05
N GLU A 74 -11.41 14.88 0.83
CA GLU A 74 -11.39 15.58 2.11
C GLU A 74 -10.65 14.83 3.22
N GLU A 75 -10.46 13.51 3.06
CA GLU A 75 -9.71 12.65 4.00
C GLU A 75 -8.22 12.53 3.64
N ASN A 76 -7.76 13.24 2.61
CA ASN A 76 -6.35 13.23 2.24
C ASN A 76 -5.51 13.82 3.36
N LEU A 77 -4.52 13.06 3.81
CA LEU A 77 -3.77 13.40 5.01
C LEU A 77 -2.92 14.65 4.80
N PRO A 78 -3.06 15.69 5.67
CA PRO A 78 -2.12 16.79 5.70
C PRO A 78 -0.72 16.29 6.08
N ALA A 79 0.31 17.05 5.70
CA ALA A 79 1.70 16.60 5.79
C ALA A 79 2.13 16.15 7.20
N GLU A 80 1.57 16.78 8.23
CA GLU A 80 1.83 16.50 9.64
C GLU A 80 1.24 15.13 10.08
N ASP A 81 0.02 14.80 9.65
CA ASP A 81 -0.65 13.53 9.99
C ASP A 81 -0.06 12.32 9.22
N ARG A 82 0.68 12.57 8.13
CA ARG A 82 1.42 11.53 7.41
C ARG A 82 2.52 10.90 8.27
N GLN A 83 3.12 11.65 9.19
CA GLN A 83 4.21 11.13 10.01
C GLN A 83 3.74 10.02 10.97
N GLU A 84 2.58 10.22 11.61
CA GLU A 84 2.02 9.23 12.54
C GLU A 84 1.61 7.93 11.82
N THR A 85 0.97 8.07 10.65
CA THR A 85 0.53 6.92 9.84
C THR A 85 1.69 6.12 9.23
N LEU A 86 2.81 6.78 8.90
CA LEU A 86 4.03 6.10 8.48
C LEU A 86 4.68 5.30 9.61
N THR A 87 4.59 5.78 10.86
CA THR A 87 5.20 5.12 12.02
C THR A 87 4.63 3.72 12.24
N ASN A 88 3.33 3.53 12.07
CA ASN A 88 2.68 2.22 12.23
C ASN A 88 3.17 1.21 11.18
N MET A 89 3.24 1.64 9.92
CA MET A 89 3.79 0.81 8.84
C MET A 89 5.25 0.43 9.11
N ILE A 90 6.08 1.37 9.56
CA ILE A 90 7.50 1.13 9.88
C ILE A 90 7.64 0.10 11.00
N LYS A 91 6.84 0.18 12.06
CA LYS A 91 6.86 -0.81 13.16
C LYS A 91 6.56 -2.21 12.64
N ILE A 92 5.50 -2.38 11.83
CA ILE A 92 5.17 -3.67 11.22
C ILE A 92 6.34 -4.17 10.36
N ALA A 93 6.94 -3.30 9.53
CA ALA A 93 8.05 -3.66 8.66
C ALA A 93 9.30 -4.12 9.43
N LEU A 94 9.60 -3.49 10.57
CA LEU A 94 10.75 -3.84 11.42
C LEU A 94 10.58 -5.20 12.11
N GLU A 95 9.38 -5.54 12.58
CA GLU A 95 9.12 -6.81 13.29
C GLU A 95 9.18 -8.05 12.37
N ILE A 96 9.03 -7.85 11.06
CA ILE A 96 9.01 -8.96 10.08
C ILE A 96 10.29 -9.11 9.25
N ALA A 97 11.20 -8.14 9.34
CA ALA A 97 12.49 -8.11 8.64
C ALA A 97 13.40 -9.26 9.10
#